data_AF-A0A4R8D9A4-F1
#
_entry.id   AF-A0A4R8D9A4-F1
#
_cell.length_a   1.000
_cell.length_b   1.000
_cell.length_c   1.000
_cell.angle_alpha   90.00
_cell.angle_beta   90.00
_cell.angle_gamma   90.00
#
_symmetry.space_group_name_H-M   'P 1'
#
loop_
_entity.id
_entity.type
_entity.pdbx_description
1 polymer ?
#
loop_
_entity_poly.entity_id
_entity_poly.type
_entity_poly.pdbx_seq_one_letter_code
_entity_poly.pdbx_strand_id
1 'polypeptide(L)'
;MFALVACGGSGKSETPPSGTPAGTPTSAAVPAAKDGQNYQACVDGVCEVMIRTKAVINLKGAKFTATVADGTLKLTDSKGYISLSRSGSDVSRSGGGSAGGVAGGLAAVSWSDQDGPLHIATLTYAEGDAVIVSFTTK
;
A
#
# COMPACT_ATOMS: atom_id res chain seq x y z
N MET A 1 -45.60 15.39 -59.98
CA MET A 1 -47.07 15.19 -60.00
C MET A 1 -47.44 14.57 -58.65
N PHE A 2 -48.33 15.25 -57.92
CA PHE A 2 -49.02 14.84 -56.67
C PHE A 2 -48.14 14.56 -55.44
N ALA A 3 -48.58 14.78 -54.21
CA ALA A 3 -49.44 15.73 -53.50
C ALA A 3 -49.38 15.28 -52.03
N LEU A 4 -49.50 16.23 -51.09
CA LEU A 4 -49.57 15.98 -49.64
C LEU A 4 -50.76 15.09 -49.24
N VAL A 5 -50.73 14.51 -48.02
CA VAL A 5 -51.71 14.77 -46.92
C VAL A 5 -51.56 13.79 -45.72
N ALA A 6 -51.37 14.41 -44.54
CA ALA A 6 -51.91 14.24 -43.17
C ALA A 6 -52.40 12.94 -42.49
N CYS A 7 -52.43 13.05 -41.14
CA CYS A 7 -53.10 12.27 -40.06
C CYS A 7 -52.43 10.95 -39.65
N GLY A 8 -52.25 10.56 -38.39
CA GLY A 8 -52.76 10.99 -37.08
C GLY A 8 -52.76 9.75 -36.15
N GLY A 9 -52.63 9.92 -34.83
CA GLY A 9 -53.09 8.93 -33.84
C GLY A 9 -52.07 8.00 -33.16
N SER A 10 -51.66 8.41 -31.96
CA SER A 10 -51.38 7.65 -30.71
C SER A 10 -51.11 6.13 -30.74
N GLY A 11 -49.89 5.74 -30.37
CA GLY A 11 -49.52 4.41 -29.89
C GLY A 11 -48.29 4.48 -28.97
N LYS A 12 -48.40 3.86 -27.80
CA LYS A 12 -47.45 3.91 -26.67
C LYS A 12 -46.06 3.39 -27.03
N SER A 13 -44.99 4.03 -26.55
CA SER A 13 -43.72 3.35 -26.25
C SER A 13 -42.94 4.12 -25.20
N GLU A 14 -42.47 3.37 -24.21
CA GLU A 14 -41.84 3.81 -22.99
C GLU A 14 -40.55 4.59 -23.26
N THR A 15 -40.41 5.74 -22.59
CA THR A 15 -39.12 6.42 -22.47
C THR A 15 -38.18 5.52 -21.66
N PRO A 16 -36.99 5.15 -22.16
CA PRO A 16 -36.02 4.44 -21.34
C PRO A 16 -35.62 5.35 -20.16
N PRO A 17 -35.50 4.81 -18.94
CA PRO A 17 -35.07 5.61 -17.80
C PRO A 17 -33.66 6.11 -18.04
N SER A 18 -33.50 7.41 -17.83
CA SER A 18 -32.23 8.13 -17.78
C SER A 18 -31.25 7.33 -16.93
N GLY A 19 -30.22 6.78 -17.57
CA GLY A 19 -29.15 6.05 -16.90
C GLY A 19 -28.48 6.96 -15.88
N THR A 20 -28.70 6.66 -14.60
CA THR A 20 -27.89 7.18 -13.50
C THR A 20 -26.43 6.88 -13.84
N PRO A 21 -25.50 7.85 -13.74
CA PRO A 21 -24.07 7.55 -13.83
C PRO A 21 -23.76 6.50 -12.77
N ALA A 22 -23.29 5.32 -13.21
CA ALA A 22 -22.77 4.31 -12.33
C ALA A 22 -21.71 4.97 -11.45
N GLY A 23 -21.97 5.02 -10.14
CA GLY A 23 -21.07 5.61 -9.17
C GLY A 23 -19.68 5.04 -9.38
N THR A 24 -18.70 5.92 -9.58
CA THR A 24 -17.28 5.56 -9.50
C THR A 24 -17.10 4.70 -8.25
N PRO A 25 -16.45 3.52 -8.31
CA PRO A 25 -16.16 2.78 -7.10
C PRO A 25 -15.34 3.72 -6.21
N THR A 26 -15.93 4.15 -5.09
CA THR A 26 -15.21 4.85 -4.04
C THR A 26 -14.20 3.86 -3.49
N SER A 27 -13.01 3.83 -4.11
CA SER A 27 -11.82 3.26 -3.49
C SER A 27 -11.76 3.88 -2.09
N ALA A 28 -11.87 3.05 -1.06
CA ALA A 28 -11.77 3.51 0.31
C ALA A 28 -10.52 4.39 0.41
N ALA A 29 -10.68 5.63 0.89
CA ALA A 29 -9.58 6.58 0.90
C ALA A 29 -8.40 5.96 1.64
N VAL A 30 -7.28 5.76 0.93
CA VAL A 30 -6.03 5.27 1.52
C VAL A 30 -5.70 6.18 2.70
N PRO A 31 -5.44 5.64 3.91
CA PRO A 31 -5.10 6.45 5.06
C PRO A 31 -3.86 7.32 4.78
N ALA A 32 -3.75 8.45 5.46
CA ALA A 32 -2.55 9.27 5.40
C ALA A 32 -1.50 8.73 6.39
N ALA A 33 -0.28 8.50 5.91
CA ALA A 33 0.87 8.25 6.79
C ALA A 33 1.30 9.55 7.48
N LYS A 34 1.75 9.49 8.73
CA LYS A 34 2.21 10.66 9.52
C LYS A 34 3.20 11.53 8.77
N ASP A 35 4.18 10.91 8.11
CA ASP A 35 5.25 11.59 7.36
C ASP A 35 5.00 11.55 5.84
N GLY A 36 3.87 11.02 5.39
CA GLY A 36 3.54 10.89 3.97
C GLY A 36 4.63 10.12 3.20
N GLN A 37 5.13 10.68 2.09
CA GLN A 37 6.24 10.09 1.32
C GLN A 37 7.60 10.73 1.68
N ASN A 38 7.72 11.39 2.83
CA ASN A 38 8.96 12.01 3.28
C ASN A 38 9.92 10.97 3.90
N TYR A 39 10.62 10.21 3.06
CA TYR A 39 11.54 9.16 3.51
C TYR A 39 12.77 9.68 4.27
N GLN A 40 13.06 10.98 4.22
CA GLN A 40 14.12 11.60 5.02
C GLN A 40 13.76 11.67 6.52
N ALA A 41 12.47 11.59 6.86
CA ALA A 41 12.02 11.52 8.25
C ALA A 41 12.55 10.26 8.96
N CYS A 42 12.90 9.21 8.21
CA CYS A 42 13.34 7.92 8.77
C CYS A 42 14.80 7.89 9.24
N VAL A 43 15.58 8.94 9.00
CA VAL A 43 17.05 8.96 9.26
C VAL A 43 17.38 8.72 10.73
N ASP A 44 16.56 9.21 11.66
CA ASP A 44 16.69 8.97 13.10
C ASP A 44 16.21 7.56 13.53
N GLY A 45 15.64 6.81 12.58
CA GLY A 45 15.10 5.48 12.76
C GLY A 45 13.64 5.44 13.21
N VAL A 46 12.92 6.57 13.27
CA VAL A 46 11.51 6.64 13.70
C VAL A 46 10.69 7.44 12.70
N CYS A 47 9.84 6.77 11.93
CA CYS A 47 8.97 7.43 10.96
C CYS A 47 7.72 6.59 10.66
N GLU A 48 6.71 7.20 10.06
CA GLU A 48 5.59 6.49 9.44
C GLU A 48 5.37 7.05 8.03
N VAL A 49 5.68 6.23 7.03
CA VAL A 49 5.70 6.63 5.62
C VAL A 49 4.79 5.76 4.76
N MET A 50 4.24 6.38 3.71
CA MET A 50 3.57 5.71 2.61
C MET A 50 4.60 5.36 1.53
N ILE A 51 4.64 4.10 1.12
CA ILE A 51 5.51 3.61 0.06
C ILE A 51 4.62 3.18 -1.11
N ARG A 52 4.89 3.72 -2.29
CA ARG A 52 4.22 3.34 -3.55
C ARG A 52 5.24 2.68 -4.46
N THR A 53 5.06 1.40 -4.76
CA THR A 53 5.89 0.57 -5.65
C THR A 53 7.37 0.43 -5.24
N LYS A 54 8.10 1.53 -5.03
CA LYS A 54 9.51 1.54 -4.64
C LYS A 54 9.91 2.83 -3.91
N ALA A 55 10.74 2.71 -2.88
CA ALA A 55 11.39 3.83 -2.21
C ALA A 55 12.78 3.45 -1.67
N VAL A 56 13.60 4.44 -1.35
CA VAL A 56 14.84 4.24 -0.59
C VAL A 56 14.63 4.83 0.80
N ILE A 57 14.93 4.04 1.82
CA ILE A 57 14.73 4.41 3.22
C ILE A 57 16.07 4.26 3.94
N ASN A 58 16.44 5.26 4.73
CA ASN A 58 17.60 5.18 5.61
C ASN A 58 17.08 5.09 7.04
N LEU A 59 17.45 4.04 7.77
CA LEU A 59 17.09 3.81 9.17
C LEU A 59 18.38 3.83 10.01
N LYS A 60 18.64 4.93 10.74
CA LYS A 60 19.88 5.14 11.50
C LYS A 60 21.15 4.78 10.72
N GLY A 61 21.24 5.24 9.47
CA GLY A 61 22.39 5.01 8.58
C GLY A 61 22.37 3.68 7.82
N ALA A 62 21.47 2.74 8.13
CA ALA A 62 21.25 1.55 7.32
C ALA A 62 20.31 1.87 6.15
N LYS A 63 20.78 1.67 4.93
CA LYS A 63 20.03 1.97 3.70
C LYS A 63 19.30 0.73 3.19
N PHE A 64 17.98 0.86 3.02
CA PHE A 64 17.11 -0.16 2.47
C PHE A 64 16.45 0.33 1.18
N THR A 65 16.31 -0.56 0.20
CA THR A 65 15.40 -0.37 -0.93
C THR A 65 14.08 -1.06 -0.59
N ALA A 66 13.03 -0.27 -0.41
CA ALA A 66 11.68 -0.77 -0.24
C ALA A 66 11.03 -0.98 -1.61
N THR A 67 10.36 -2.11 -1.80
CA THR A 67 9.51 -2.42 -2.96
C THR A 67 8.17 -2.95 -2.48
N VAL A 68 7.10 -2.53 -3.13
CA VAL A 68 5.73 -2.96 -2.82
C VAL A 68 5.13 -3.61 -4.05
N ALA A 69 4.58 -4.81 -3.87
CA ALA A 69 3.78 -5.51 -4.86
C ALA A 69 2.72 -6.33 -4.12
N ASP A 70 1.48 -6.30 -4.61
CA ASP A 70 0.36 -7.09 -4.08
C ASP A 70 0.18 -6.98 -2.55
N GLY A 71 0.35 -5.77 -2.00
CA GLY A 71 0.25 -5.49 -0.56
C GLY A 71 1.40 -6.06 0.28
N THR A 72 2.47 -6.52 -0.36
CA THR A 72 3.67 -7.03 0.31
C THR A 72 4.80 -6.02 0.19
N LEU A 73 5.32 -5.61 1.34
CA LEU A 73 6.53 -4.81 1.45
C LEU A 73 7.76 -5.71 1.49
N LYS A 74 8.70 -5.48 0.59
CA LYS A 74 10.03 -6.08 0.62
C LYS A 74 11.09 -5.00 0.83
N LEU A 75 11.90 -5.15 1.86
CA LEU A 75 13.04 -4.29 2.16
C LEU A 75 14.31 -5.04 1.77
N THR A 76 15.13 -4.48 0.90
CA THR A 76 16.39 -5.11 0.46
C THR A 76 17.58 -4.24 0.87
N ASP A 77 18.58 -4.85 1.47
CA ASP A 77 19.87 -4.22 1.81
C ASP A 77 21.02 -5.02 1.15
N SER A 78 22.27 -4.72 1.52
CA SER A 78 23.44 -5.45 1.01
C SER A 78 23.60 -6.86 1.60
N LYS A 79 22.86 -7.19 2.67
CA LYS A 79 22.95 -8.46 3.40
C LYS A 79 21.87 -9.44 2.92
N GLY A 80 20.70 -8.94 2.56
CA GLY A 80 19.61 -9.72 2.01
C GLY A 80 18.32 -8.91 1.90
N TYR A 81 17.20 -9.56 2.19
CA TYR A 81 15.89 -8.93 2.16
C TYR A 81 15.03 -9.33 3.36
N ILE A 82 14.14 -8.43 3.75
CA ILE A 82 13.01 -8.65 4.66
C ILE A 82 11.72 -8.60 3.84
N SER A 83 10.82 -9.56 4.03
CA SER A 83 9.45 -9.50 3.51
C SER A 83 8.46 -9.26 4.64
N LEU A 84 7.39 -8.52 4.34
CA LEU A 84 6.28 -8.28 5.25
C LEU A 84 4.99 -8.10 4.44
N SER A 85 4.02 -8.99 4.65
CA SER A 85 2.68 -8.92 4.07
C SER A 85 1.65 -8.65 5.16
N ARG A 86 0.49 -8.07 4.82
CA ARG A 86 -0.56 -7.71 5.80
C ARG A 86 -1.01 -8.87 6.68
N SER A 87 -1.00 -10.09 6.14
CA SER A 87 -1.40 -11.32 6.83
C SER A 87 -0.34 -11.84 7.81
N GLY A 88 0.87 -11.26 7.82
CA GLY A 88 1.99 -11.73 8.64
C GLY A 88 2.52 -13.10 8.24
N SER A 89 2.03 -13.65 7.11
CA SER A 89 2.38 -14.98 6.61
C SER A 89 3.81 -15.03 6.05
N ASP A 90 4.31 -13.89 5.58
CA ASP A 90 5.58 -13.79 4.86
C ASP A 90 6.56 -12.91 5.65
N VAL A 91 6.85 -13.26 6.90
CA VAL A 91 7.90 -12.60 7.69
C VAL A 91 9.17 -13.43 7.60
N SER A 92 10.14 -12.94 6.83
CA SER A 92 11.44 -13.60 6.66
C SER A 92 12.56 -12.57 6.57
N ARG A 93 13.76 -12.93 7.03
CA ARG A 93 15.01 -12.22 6.70
C ARG A 93 15.96 -13.21 6.05
N SER A 94 16.42 -12.89 4.84
CA SER A 94 17.59 -13.55 4.24
C SER A 94 18.87 -12.79 4.63
N GLY A 95 20.01 -13.48 4.67
CA GLY A 95 21.31 -12.80 4.84
C GLY A 95 21.92 -12.76 6.24
N GLY A 96 21.37 -13.52 7.20
CA GLY A 96 21.80 -13.49 8.61
C GLY A 96 21.04 -12.45 9.45
N GLY A 97 20.95 -12.70 10.75
CA GLY A 97 20.08 -11.96 11.67
C GLY A 97 18.76 -12.70 11.97
N SER A 98 18.05 -12.26 13.01
CA SER A 98 16.77 -12.84 13.40
C SER A 98 15.62 -12.00 12.86
N ALA A 99 14.60 -12.64 12.27
CA ALA A 99 13.33 -12.01 11.97
C ALA A 99 12.23 -12.66 12.80
N GLY A 100 11.47 -11.85 13.53
CA GLY A 100 10.31 -12.30 14.30
C GLY A 100 9.07 -11.53 13.88
N GLY A 101 7.99 -12.24 13.56
CA GLY A 101 6.66 -11.67 13.37
C GLY A 101 5.94 -11.51 14.71
N VAL A 102 5.14 -10.45 14.87
CA VAL A 102 4.21 -10.33 16.01
C VAL A 102 2.88 -10.96 15.64
N ALA A 103 2.35 -11.84 16.49
CA ALA A 103 1.04 -12.44 16.31
C ALA A 103 -0.04 -11.52 16.91
N GLY A 104 -0.97 -11.03 16.07
CA GLY A 104 -2.16 -10.31 16.53
C GLY A 104 -2.46 -9.06 15.70
N GLY A 105 -3.19 -9.21 14.60
CA GLY A 105 -3.52 -8.09 13.71
C GLY A 105 -2.32 -7.62 12.87
N LEU A 106 -2.56 -6.56 12.08
CA LEU A 106 -1.62 -5.89 11.16
C LEU A 106 -0.13 -6.26 11.35
N ALA A 107 0.48 -6.85 10.33
CA ALA A 107 1.79 -7.49 10.43
C ALA A 107 2.92 -6.52 10.84
N ALA A 108 3.72 -6.94 11.81
CA ALA A 108 5.01 -6.33 12.12
C ALA A 108 6.14 -7.34 12.05
N VAL A 109 7.31 -6.89 11.58
CA VAL A 109 8.58 -7.62 11.63
C VAL A 109 9.58 -6.83 12.44
N SER A 110 10.32 -7.54 13.28
CA SER A 110 11.54 -7.00 13.89
C SER A 110 12.76 -7.72 13.35
N TRP A 111 13.84 -7.00 13.12
CA TRP A 111 15.12 -7.57 12.71
C TRP A 111 16.30 -6.81 13.28
N SER A 112 17.39 -7.52 13.49
CA SER A 112 18.68 -6.95 13.88
C SER A 112 19.79 -7.69 13.17
N ASP A 113 20.87 -6.97 12.89
CA ASP A 113 22.15 -7.58 12.55
C ASP A 113 22.88 -7.99 13.84
N GLN A 114 23.89 -8.84 13.71
CA GLN A 114 24.76 -9.19 14.83
C GLN A 114 25.41 -7.91 15.40
N ASP A 115 25.17 -7.63 16.68
CA ASP A 115 25.59 -6.41 17.39
C ASP A 115 25.03 -5.08 16.81
N GLY A 116 24.00 -5.16 15.95
CA GLY A 116 23.32 -4.00 15.36
C GLY A 116 22.08 -3.55 16.16
N PRO A 117 21.51 -2.38 15.79
CA PRO A 117 20.27 -1.93 16.40
C PRO A 117 19.10 -2.84 16.03
N LEU A 118 18.06 -2.85 16.87
CA LEU A 118 16.82 -3.55 16.59
C LEU A 118 15.92 -2.65 15.73
N HIS A 119 15.71 -3.04 14.49
CA HIS A 119 14.73 -2.43 13.59
C HIS A 119 13.38 -3.12 13.74
N ILE A 120 12.32 -2.34 13.67
CA ILE A 120 10.93 -2.80 13.70
C ILE A 120 10.19 -2.09 12.57
N ALA A 121 9.45 -2.83 11.77
CA ALA A 121 8.54 -2.31 10.76
C ALA A 121 7.13 -2.87 11.01
N THR A 122 6.15 -1.97 11.10
CA THR A 122 4.74 -2.32 11.32
C THR A 122 3.91 -1.78 10.17
N LEU A 123 3.24 -2.66 9.42
CA LEU A 123 2.29 -2.25 8.39
C LEU A 123 1.01 -1.74 9.05
N THR A 124 0.60 -0.51 8.76
CA THR A 124 -0.71 0.02 9.18
C THR A 124 -1.73 -0.05 8.05
N TYR A 125 -1.27 -0.12 6.81
CA TYR A 125 -2.07 -0.28 5.60
C TYR A 125 -1.27 -1.05 4.54
N ALA A 126 -1.96 -1.86 3.75
CA ALA A 126 -1.40 -2.56 2.60
C ALA A 126 -2.51 -2.96 1.64
N GLU A 127 -2.41 -2.49 0.39
CA GLU A 127 -3.33 -2.78 -0.72
C GLU A 127 -2.63 -2.50 -2.05
N GLY A 128 -2.71 -3.45 -3.00
CA GLY A 128 -2.10 -3.30 -4.32
C GLY A 128 -0.63 -2.87 -4.23
N ASP A 129 -0.29 -1.75 -4.86
CA ASP A 129 1.09 -1.24 -4.91
C ASP A 129 1.42 -0.21 -3.82
N ALA A 130 0.57 -0.07 -2.80
CA ALA A 130 0.73 0.91 -1.73
C ALA A 130 0.71 0.26 -0.34
N VAL A 131 1.65 0.68 0.51
CA VAL A 131 1.64 0.38 1.94
C VAL A 131 1.88 1.63 2.77
N ILE A 132 1.39 1.60 4.00
CA ILE A 132 1.83 2.51 5.06
C ILE A 132 2.56 1.66 6.09
N VAL A 133 3.77 2.08 6.43
CA VAL A 133 4.64 1.38 7.35
C VAL A 133 5.22 2.36 8.36
N SER A 134 5.13 1.97 9.64
CA SER A 134 5.84 2.64 10.72
C SER A 134 7.15 1.91 10.98
N PHE A 135 8.26 2.65 10.99
CA PHE A 135 9.59 2.16 11.35
C PHE A 135 9.99 2.67 12.72
N THR A 136 10.66 1.82 13.49
CA THR A 136 11.31 2.18 14.75
C THR A 136 12.63 1.45 14.88
N THR A 137 13.71 2.16 15.23
CA THR A 137 15.03 1.59 15.44
C THR A 137 15.52 1.86 16.86
N LYS A 138 15.73 0.81 17.65
CA LYS A 138 16.16 0.87 19.05
C LYS A 138 17.62 0.50 19.20
#